data_AF-A0A7T7M7X9-F1
#
_entry.id   AF-A0A7T7M7X9-F1
#
_cell.length_a   1.000
_cell.length_b   1.000
_cell.length_c   1.000
_cell.angle_alpha   90.00
_cell.angle_beta   90.00
_cell.angle_gamma   90.00
#
_symmetry.space_group_name_H-M   'P 1'
#
loop_
_entity.id
_entity.type
_entity.pdbx_description
1 polymer ?
#
loop_
_entity_poly.entity_id
_entity_poly.type
_entity_poly.pdbx_seq_one_letter_code
_entity_poly.pdbx_strand_id
1 'polypeptide(L)'
;MSGAPGGGLLEVPGAAPLRRPRVSDGPAVLDAFRSDTQMSRQGTVRTVEEAHTYVKRLLDDPQAHQVWAVTDDDDRLIGLIDGERIDVLTYGRLRSDPQPPPWQGPTADDCQRA
;
A
#
# COMPACT_ATOMS: atom_id res chain seq x y z
N MET A 1 9.22 37.13 -8.77
CA MET A 1 9.42 35.73 -9.18
C MET A 1 9.65 34.93 -7.90
N SER A 2 8.59 34.32 -7.34
CA SER A 2 8.68 33.56 -6.09
C SER A 2 8.24 32.14 -6.39
N GLY A 3 9.19 31.21 -6.44
CA GLY A 3 8.94 29.80 -6.64
C GLY A 3 8.40 29.18 -5.36
N ALA A 4 7.31 28.42 -5.48
CA ALA A 4 6.80 27.61 -4.38
C ALA A 4 7.86 26.54 -4.01
N PRO A 5 8.07 26.25 -2.71
CA PRO A 5 8.84 25.08 -2.33
C PRO A 5 8.06 23.84 -2.77
N GLY A 6 8.63 23.10 -3.73
CA GLY A 6 8.08 21.83 -4.18
C GLY A 6 7.91 20.90 -2.98
N GLY A 7 6.69 20.40 -2.80
CA GLY A 7 6.40 19.31 -1.87
C GLY A 7 7.06 18.04 -2.36
N GLY A 8 8.38 17.94 -2.19
CA GLY A 8 9.08 16.67 -2.25
C GLY A 8 8.59 15.86 -1.07
N LEU A 9 7.77 14.84 -1.33
CA LEU A 9 7.67 13.71 -0.41
C LEU A 9 9.12 13.32 -0.08
N LEU A 10 9.50 13.41 1.19
CA LEU A 10 10.81 12.97 1.64
C LEU A 10 10.96 11.50 1.23
N GLU A 11 11.77 11.23 0.21
CA GLU A 11 12.18 9.87 -0.08
C GLU A 11 12.93 9.36 1.14
N VAL A 12 12.33 8.39 1.83
CA VAL A 12 12.96 7.74 2.98
C VAL A 12 13.98 6.76 2.40
N PRO A 13 15.29 6.99 2.56
CA PRO A 13 16.30 6.09 2.01
C PRO A 13 16.09 4.68 2.56
N GLY A 14 15.93 3.70 1.66
CA GLY A 14 15.63 2.30 2.04
C GLY A 14 14.15 1.96 2.19
N ALA A 15 13.22 2.86 1.86
CA ALA A 15 11.82 2.52 1.72
C ALA A 15 11.59 1.81 0.38
N ALA A 16 11.21 0.53 0.43
CA ALA A 16 10.77 -0.19 -0.76
C ALA A 16 9.49 0.47 -1.32
N PRO A 17 9.42 0.79 -2.62
CA PRO A 17 8.22 1.38 -3.20
C PRO A 17 7.00 0.45 -3.06
N LEU A 18 5.84 1.06 -2.84
CA LEU A 18 4.56 0.36 -2.78
C LEU A 18 3.71 0.75 -4.00
N ARG A 19 3.06 -0.24 -4.60
CA ARG A 19 2.05 0.00 -5.65
C ARG A 19 0.87 -0.95 -5.54
N ARG A 20 -0.18 -0.68 -6.30
CA ARG A 20 -1.26 -1.64 -6.48
C ARG A 20 -0.73 -2.90 -7.21
N PRO A 21 -1.09 -4.11 -6.76
CA PRO A 21 -0.78 -5.33 -7.48
C PRO A 21 -1.42 -5.33 -8.86
N ARG A 22 -0.77 -6.01 -9.80
CA ARG A 22 -1.22 -6.21 -11.18
C ARG A 22 -1.33 -7.70 -11.43
N VAL A 23 -2.28 -8.13 -12.25
CA VAL A 23 -2.42 -9.55 -12.61
C VAL A 23 -1.11 -10.12 -13.19
N SER A 24 -0.32 -9.31 -13.89
CA SER A 24 0.99 -9.67 -14.43
C SER A 24 2.04 -10.01 -13.36
N ASP A 25 1.81 -9.71 -12.09
CA ASP A 25 2.72 -10.04 -10.99
C ASP A 25 2.71 -11.55 -10.63
N GLY A 26 1.84 -12.35 -11.24
CA GLY A 26 1.68 -13.78 -10.94
C GLY A 26 2.98 -14.59 -10.92
N PRO A 27 3.92 -14.44 -11.87
CA PRO A 27 5.20 -15.15 -11.79
C PRO A 27 5.98 -14.87 -10.50
N ALA A 28 6.05 -13.62 -10.07
CA ALA A 28 6.72 -13.23 -8.82
C ALA A 28 5.97 -13.76 -7.58
N VAL A 29 4.63 -13.79 -7.62
CA VAL A 29 3.82 -14.41 -6.56
C VAL A 29 4.09 -15.91 -6.48
N LEU A 30 4.18 -16.61 -7.62
CA LEU A 30 4.53 -18.03 -7.64
C LEU A 30 5.91 -18.28 -7.05
N ASP A 31 6.89 -17.44 -7.40
CA ASP A 31 8.25 -17.54 -6.85
C ASP A 31 8.25 -17.35 -5.32
N ALA A 32 7.44 -16.42 -4.80
CA ALA A 32 7.26 -16.24 -3.37
C ALA A 32 6.62 -17.48 -2.70
N PHE A 33 5.58 -18.08 -3.29
CA PHE A 33 4.98 -19.32 -2.77
C PHE A 33 5.95 -20.52 -2.76
N ARG A 34 6.97 -20.50 -3.62
CA ARG A 34 8.00 -21.54 -3.70
C ARG A 34 9.19 -21.30 -2.76
N SER A 35 9.39 -20.08 -2.28
CA SER A 35 10.57 -19.74 -1.48
C SER A 35 10.51 -20.27 -0.04
N ASP A 36 9.31 -20.54 0.49
CA ASP A 36 9.14 -21.07 1.86
C ASP A 36 7.93 -22.01 1.97
N THR A 37 8.13 -23.16 2.63
CA THR A 37 7.06 -24.14 2.92
C THR A 37 5.95 -23.60 3.82
N GLN A 38 6.22 -22.59 4.65
CA GLN A 38 5.23 -21.91 5.47
C GLN A 38 4.25 -21.05 4.67
N MET A 39 4.54 -20.78 3.38
CA MET A 39 3.59 -20.09 2.49
C MET A 39 2.29 -20.86 2.27
N SER A 40 2.27 -22.16 2.59
CA SER A 40 1.05 -22.98 2.65
C SER A 40 -0.05 -22.39 3.54
N ARG A 41 0.30 -21.56 4.54
CA ARG A 41 -0.66 -20.84 5.39
C ARG A 41 -1.48 -19.80 4.63
N GLN A 42 -0.91 -19.22 3.57
CA GLN A 42 -1.56 -18.21 2.73
C GLN A 42 -2.39 -18.84 1.59
N GLY A 43 -2.40 -20.18 1.51
CA GLY A 43 -3.08 -20.94 0.47
C GLY A 43 -2.11 -21.82 -0.30
N THR A 44 -2.50 -22.21 -1.51
CA THR A 44 -1.67 -23.04 -2.38
C THR A 44 -1.65 -22.43 -3.77
N VAL A 45 -0.46 -22.09 -4.23
CA VAL A 45 -0.17 -21.63 -5.60
C VAL A 45 1.03 -22.42 -6.10
N ARG A 46 0.87 -23.17 -7.19
CA ARG A 46 1.88 -24.08 -7.75
C ARG A 46 2.21 -23.76 -9.20
N THR A 47 1.30 -23.09 -9.89
CA THR A 47 1.45 -22.69 -11.29
C THR A 47 1.30 -21.18 -11.48
N VAL A 48 1.78 -20.66 -12.60
CA VAL A 48 1.65 -19.24 -12.95
C VAL A 48 0.18 -18.86 -13.14
N GLU A 49 -0.63 -19.77 -13.69
CA GLU A 49 -2.06 -19.56 -13.88
C GLU A 49 -2.82 -19.48 -12.55
N GLU A 50 -2.48 -20.34 -11.59
CA GLU A 50 -2.99 -20.26 -10.22
C GLU A 50 -2.56 -18.95 -9.56
N ALA A 51 -1.35 -18.49 -9.81
CA ALA A 51 -0.86 -17.22 -9.27
C ALA A 51 -1.60 -16.01 -9.85
N HIS A 52 -1.85 -15.98 -11.17
CA HIS A 52 -2.71 -14.97 -11.78
C HIS A 52 -4.11 -14.98 -11.18
N THR A 53 -4.68 -16.17 -10.97
CA THR A 53 -6.00 -16.34 -10.37
C THR A 53 -6.01 -15.85 -8.92
N TYR A 54 -4.95 -16.13 -8.16
CA TYR A 54 -4.77 -15.63 -6.81
C TYR A 54 -4.76 -14.10 -6.77
N VAL A 55 -3.96 -13.45 -7.62
CA VAL A 55 -3.92 -11.97 -7.70
C VAL A 55 -5.28 -11.40 -8.14
N LYS A 56 -5.97 -12.01 -9.12
CA LYS A 56 -7.30 -11.56 -9.53
C LYS A 56 -8.29 -11.56 -8.39
N ARG A 57 -8.35 -12.64 -7.60
CA ARG A 57 -9.26 -12.73 -6.43
C ARG A 57 -9.02 -11.61 -5.42
N LEU A 58 -7.76 -11.27 -5.18
CA LEU A 58 -7.38 -10.17 -4.29
C LEU A 58 -7.81 -8.79 -4.83
N LEU A 59 -7.94 -8.65 -6.16
CA LEU A 59 -8.34 -7.41 -6.82
C LEU A 59 -9.86 -7.31 -7.05
N ASP A 60 -10.57 -8.44 -7.07
CA ASP A 60 -12.01 -8.51 -7.39
C ASP A 60 -12.88 -7.85 -6.30
N ASP A 61 -12.45 -7.85 -5.03
CA ASP A 61 -13.12 -7.14 -3.93
C ASP A 61 -12.15 -6.19 -3.18
N PRO A 62 -12.01 -4.94 -3.64
CA PRO A 62 -11.14 -3.94 -3.01
C PRO A 62 -11.62 -3.47 -1.63
N GLN A 63 -12.87 -3.79 -1.24
CA GLN A 63 -13.38 -3.47 0.10
C GLN A 63 -12.96 -4.54 1.10
N ALA A 64 -12.91 -5.81 0.67
CA ALA A 64 -12.40 -6.90 1.49
C ALA A 64 -10.87 -6.86 1.63
N HIS A 65 -10.15 -6.41 0.60
CA HIS A 65 -8.70 -6.49 0.54
C HIS A 65 -8.03 -5.14 0.17
N GLN A 66 -7.22 -4.60 1.09
CA GLN A 66 -6.30 -3.50 0.82
C GLN A 66 -4.92 -4.05 0.48
N VAL A 67 -4.78 -4.54 -0.75
CA VAL A 67 -3.55 -5.19 -1.19
C VAL A 67 -2.55 -4.20 -1.77
N TRP A 68 -1.29 -4.40 -1.39
CA TRP A 68 -0.13 -3.66 -1.86
C TRP A 68 0.99 -4.61 -2.28
N ALA A 69 1.57 -4.34 -3.45
CA ALA A 69 2.81 -4.95 -3.89
C ALA A 69 3.98 -4.12 -3.38
N VAL A 70 4.92 -4.79 -2.72
CA VAL A 70 6.24 -4.25 -2.39
C VAL A 70 7.14 -4.52 -3.60
N THR A 71 7.75 -3.48 -4.16
CA THR A 71 8.64 -3.61 -5.31
C THR A 71 10.07 -3.27 -4.94
N ASP A 72 11.02 -3.78 -5.73
CA ASP A 72 12.35 -3.21 -5.80
C ASP A 72 12.38 -1.97 -6.72
N ASP A 73 13.56 -1.40 -6.92
CA ASP A 73 13.78 -0.20 -7.73
C ASP A 73 13.44 -0.40 -9.22
N ASP A 74 13.37 -1.65 -9.69
CA ASP A 74 13.05 -2.02 -11.07
C ASP A 74 11.55 -2.33 -11.29
N ASP A 75 10.67 -1.97 -10.34
CA ASP A 75 9.21 -2.27 -10.32
C ASP A 75 8.88 -3.78 -10.26
N ARG A 76 9.85 -4.62 -9.90
CA ARG A 76 9.62 -6.06 -9.73
C ARG A 76 9.03 -6.32 -8.35
N LEU A 77 7.96 -7.11 -8.32
CA LEU A 77 7.33 -7.52 -7.06
C LEU A 77 8.29 -8.43 -6.26
N ILE A 78 8.57 -8.02 -5.03
CA ILE A 78 9.36 -8.79 -4.05
C ILE A 78 8.55 -9.20 -2.83
N GLY A 79 7.35 -8.64 -2.66
CA GLY A 79 6.44 -9.00 -1.58
C GLY A 79 5.01 -8.54 -1.85
N LEU A 80 4.07 -9.14 -1.13
CA LEU A 80 2.65 -8.82 -1.20
C LEU A 80 2.10 -8.68 0.23
N ILE A 81 1.44 -7.57 0.49
CA ILE A 81 0.79 -7.27 1.77
C ILE A 81 -0.70 -7.20 1.50
N ASP A 82 -1.47 -8.00 2.23
CA ASP A 82 -2.93 -7.93 2.27
C ASP A 82 -3.37 -7.50 3.68
N GLY A 83 -4.40 -6.69 3.74
CA GLY A 83 -4.92 -6.14 4.98
C GLY A 83 -6.33 -5.60 4.81
N GLU A 84 -7.01 -5.38 5.93
CA GLU A 84 -8.34 -4.81 5.97
C GLU A 84 -8.27 -3.30 6.22
N ARG A 85 -9.18 -2.54 5.61
CA ARG A 85 -9.36 -1.13 5.94
C ARG A 85 -10.03 -1.01 7.30
N ILE A 86 -9.31 -0.49 8.29
CA ILE A 86 -9.89 -0.17 9.60
C ILE A 86 -10.18 1.32 9.64
N ASP A 87 -11.46 1.68 9.57
CA ASP A 87 -11.91 3.07 9.67
C ASP A 87 -12.00 3.54 11.13
N VAL A 88 -11.44 4.73 11.41
CA VAL A 88 -11.57 5.38 12.71
C VAL A 88 -12.82 6.25 12.71
N LEU A 89 -13.90 5.74 13.31
CA LEU A 89 -15.19 6.45 13.37
C LEU A 89 -15.23 7.52 14.46
N THR A 90 -14.49 7.29 15.55
CA THR A 90 -14.44 8.20 16.69
C THR A 90 -12.99 8.38 17.10
N TYR A 91 -12.53 9.63 17.10
CA TYR A 91 -11.28 10.01 17.74
C TYR A 91 -11.59 11.11 18.75
N GLY A 92 -10.83 11.16 19.84
CA GLY A 92 -10.99 12.15 20.89
C GLY A 92 -9.63 12.49 21.49
N ARG A 93 -9.49 13.72 21.97
CA ARG A 93 -8.31 14.14 22.75
C ARG A 93 -8.56 13.86 24.21
N LEU A 94 -7.56 13.32 24.91
CA LEU A 94 -7.59 13.26 26.36
C LEU A 94 -7.52 14.69 26.90
N ARG A 95 -8.08 14.91 28.09
CA ARG A 95 -8.01 16.23 28.77
C ARG A 95 -6.56 16.70 28.96
N SER A 96 -5.61 15.76 29.07
CA SER A 96 -4.19 16.00 29.23
C SER A 96 -3.44 16.27 27.93
N ASP A 97 -4.06 16.04 26.76
CA ASP A 97 -3.35 16.25 25.51
C ASP A 97 -3.02 17.75 25.35
N PRO A 98 -1.84 18.11 24.82
CA PRO A 98 -1.55 19.49 24.47
C PRO A 98 -2.46 19.96 23.34
N GLN A 99 -2.81 21.25 23.33
CA GLN A 99 -3.58 21.82 22.23
C GLN A 99 -2.69 21.85 20.98
N PRO A 100 -3.15 21.34 19.82
CA PRO A 100 -2.37 21.43 18.60
C PRO A 100 -2.16 22.92 18.26
N PRO A 101 -1.02 23.27 17.66
CA PRO A 101 -0.81 24.62 17.15
C PRO A 101 -1.89 24.95 16.09
N PRO A 102 -2.17 26.23 15.85
CA PRO A 102 -3.01 26.64 14.74
C PRO A 102 -2.51 25.99 13.44
N TRP A 103 -3.43 25.44 12.65
CA TRP A 103 -3.11 24.87 11.35
C TRP A 103 -2.46 25.93 10.45
N GLN A 104 -1.29 25.59 9.88
CA GLN A 104 -0.54 26.47 8.97
C GLN A 104 -0.47 25.92 7.54
N GLY A 105 -1.15 24.81 7.25
CA GLY A 105 -1.19 24.21 5.93
C GLY A 105 -2.30 24.77 5.02
N PRO A 106 -2.51 24.18 3.84
CA PRO A 106 -3.49 24.66 2.85
C PRO A 106 -4.91 24.68 3.42
N THR A 107 -5.72 25.62 2.93
CA THR A 107 -7.14 25.70 3.27
C THR A 107 -7.93 24.62 2.54
N ALA A 108 -9.16 24.33 2.98
CA ALA A 108 -10.03 23.37 2.30
C ALA A 108 -10.27 23.73 0.82
N ASP A 109 -10.34 25.03 0.52
CA ASP A 109 -10.50 25.57 -0.84
C ASP A 109 -9.25 25.35 -1.71
N ASP A 110 -8.07 25.19 -1.11
CA ASP A 110 -6.83 24.89 -1.83
C ASP A 110 -6.76 23.40 -2.20
N CYS A 111 -7.28 22.51 -1.35
CA CYS A 111 -7.36 21.07 -1.63
C CYS A 111 -8.38 20.71 -2.72
N GLN A 112 -9.43 21.52 -2.91
CA GLN A 112 -10.44 21.28 -3.95
C GLN A 112 -10.02 21.75 -5.36
N ARG A 113 -8.92 22.49 -5.46
CA ARG A 113 -8.40 23.05 -6.72
C ARG A 113 -7.16 22.33 -7.25
N ALA A 114 -6.68 21.30 -6.55
CA ALA A 114 -5.55 20.46 -6.92
C ALA A 114 -6.03 19.13 -7.51
#